data_AF-A0A379THY5-F1
#
_entry.id   AF-A0A379THY5-F1
#
_cell.length_a   1.000
_cell.length_b   1.000
_cell.length_c   1.000
_cell.angle_alpha   90.00
_cell.angle_beta   90.00
_cell.angle_gamma   90.00
#
_symmetry.space_group_name_H-M   'P 1'
#
loop_
_entity.id
_entity.type
_entity.pdbx_description
1 polymer ?
#
loop_
_entity_poly.entity_id
_entity_poly.type
_entity_poly.pdbx_seq_one_letter_code
_entity_poly.pdbx_strand_id
1 'polypeptide(L)'
;MVKTYSAYDYPQTRLRLMKAVADNGLVLFGEFDHARAAQNVNLKMPPTTVLVFGNPKGGTPLMLAHPELALDLPFRVLIRQQADGRTLVSYHPAETLQRYGLDAAAIQALKKAGKARRKKYPLKVKSRSQSGDVFALMRSRINVVTRSIT
;
A
#
# COMPACT_ATOMS: atom_id res chain seq x y z
N MET A 1 7.67 -3.36 -9.43
CA MET A 1 6.29 -2.92 -9.12
C MET A 1 5.41 -4.14 -8.98
N VAL A 2 4.49 -4.17 -8.01
CA VAL A 2 3.49 -5.23 -7.82
C VAL A 2 2.13 -4.71 -8.28
N LYS A 3 1.33 -5.59 -8.93
CA LYS A 3 -0.04 -5.32 -9.36
C LYS A 3 -0.94 -6.47 -8.94
N THR A 4 -2.14 -6.18 -8.46
CA THR A 4 -3.10 -7.21 -8.04
C THR A 4 -4.53 -6.74 -8.19
N TYR A 5 -5.45 -7.64 -8.54
CA TYR A 5 -6.86 -7.33 -8.60
C TYR A 5 -7.51 -7.47 -7.22
N SER A 6 -8.33 -6.49 -6.86
CA SER A 6 -9.21 -6.57 -5.70
C SER A 6 -10.42 -7.43 -6.02
N ALA A 7 -10.89 -8.22 -5.05
CA ALA A 7 -12.21 -8.86 -5.11
C ALA A 7 -13.37 -7.88 -4.88
N TYR A 8 -13.07 -6.61 -4.65
CA TYR A 8 -14.07 -5.59 -4.37
C TYR A 8 -14.04 -4.50 -5.43
N ASP A 9 -15.16 -3.79 -5.55
CA ASP A 9 -15.24 -2.58 -6.36
C ASP A 9 -14.30 -1.47 -5.84
N TYR A 10 -14.24 -0.38 -6.59
CA TYR A 10 -13.31 0.71 -6.31
C TYR A 10 -13.58 1.39 -4.96
N PRO A 11 -14.80 1.85 -4.64
CA PRO A 11 -15.08 2.48 -3.36
C PRO A 11 -14.75 1.59 -2.17
N GLN A 12 -15.12 0.30 -2.23
CA GLN A 12 -14.87 -0.67 -1.17
C GLN A 12 -13.37 -0.96 -1.01
N THR A 13 -12.63 -1.07 -2.11
CA THR A 13 -11.17 -1.29 -2.08
C THR A 13 -10.46 -0.11 -1.43
N ARG A 14 -10.82 1.12 -1.80
CA ARG A 14 -10.28 2.36 -1.22
C ARG A 14 -10.52 2.42 0.29
N LEU A 15 -11.77 2.24 0.72
CA LEU A 15 -12.12 2.29 2.15
C LEU A 15 -11.39 1.21 2.96
N ARG A 16 -11.32 -0.02 2.44
CA ARG A 16 -10.61 -1.12 3.09
C ARG A 16 -9.11 -0.85 3.24
N LEU A 17 -8.47 -0.26 2.23
CA LEU A 17 -7.05 0.09 2.30
C LEU A 17 -6.79 1.22 3.30
N MET A 18 -7.61 2.29 3.31
CA MET A 18 -7.50 3.34 4.33
C MET A 18 -7.68 2.79 5.75
N LYS A 19 -8.67 1.91 5.96
CA LYS A 19 -8.88 1.25 7.24
C LYS A 19 -7.67 0.40 7.64
N ALA A 20 -7.12 -0.36 6.70
CA ALA A 20 -5.96 -1.20 6.96
C ALA A 20 -4.73 -0.36 7.35
N VAL A 21 -4.51 0.80 6.70
CA VAL A 21 -3.47 1.77 7.07
C VAL A 21 -3.62 2.18 8.54
N ALA A 22 -4.82 2.59 8.95
CA ALA A 22 -5.12 2.98 10.32
C ALA A 22 -4.97 1.82 11.32
N ASP A 23 -5.49 0.63 11.01
CA ASP A 23 -5.45 -0.56 11.87
C ASP A 23 -4.02 -1.04 12.14
N ASN A 24 -3.10 -0.80 11.19
CA ASN A 24 -1.67 -1.12 11.34
C ASN A 24 -0.87 0.03 12.00
N GLY A 25 -1.54 1.07 12.50
CA GLY A 25 -0.90 2.21 13.15
C GLY A 25 0.03 2.99 12.22
N LEU A 26 -0.25 2.97 10.92
CA LEU A 26 0.44 3.79 9.94
C LEU A 26 -0.28 5.13 9.80
N VAL A 27 0.48 6.17 9.48
CA VAL A 27 -0.04 7.50 9.18
C VAL A 27 -0.47 7.52 7.72
N LEU A 28 -1.72 7.93 7.45
CA LEU A 28 -2.15 8.34 6.12
C LEU A 28 -1.71 9.80 5.93
N PHE A 29 -0.69 10.02 5.11
CA PHE A 29 -0.17 11.35 4.81
C PHE A 29 -1.03 12.09 3.81
N GLY A 30 -1.65 11.36 2.90
CA GLY A 30 -2.46 11.96 1.88
C GLY A 30 -3.22 10.96 1.06
N GLU A 31 -4.27 11.49 0.44
CA GLU A 31 -5.06 10.81 -0.55
C GLU A 31 -5.18 11.73 -1.76
N PHE A 32 -4.77 11.22 -2.92
CA PHE A 32 -4.73 11.96 -4.17
C PHE A 32 -5.74 11.35 -5.13
N ASP A 33 -6.90 11.99 -5.24
CA ASP A 33 -7.93 11.62 -6.21
C ASP A 33 -7.62 12.25 -7.57
N HIS A 34 -7.01 11.44 -8.44
CA HIS A 34 -6.65 11.86 -9.80
C HIS A 34 -7.87 11.98 -10.70
N ALA A 35 -8.94 11.21 -10.44
CA ALA A 35 -10.18 11.31 -11.22
C ALA A 35 -10.85 12.67 -10.98
N ARG A 36 -10.94 13.11 -9.72
CA ARG A 36 -11.40 14.45 -9.37
C ARG A 36 -10.48 15.54 -9.92
N ALA A 37 -9.16 15.38 -9.82
CA ALA A 37 -8.22 16.35 -10.37
C ALA A 37 -8.37 16.51 -11.89
N ALA A 38 -8.60 15.41 -12.63
CA ALA A 38 -8.87 15.45 -14.06
C ALA A 38 -10.20 16.17 -14.37
N GLN A 39 -11.26 15.91 -13.59
CA GLN A 39 -12.55 16.59 -13.75
C GLN A 39 -12.44 18.11 -13.59
N ASN A 40 -11.62 18.57 -12.64
CA ASN A 40 -11.38 20.00 -12.41
C ASN A 40 -10.74 20.73 -13.61
N VAL A 41 -10.15 19.98 -14.54
CA VAL A 41 -9.57 20.50 -15.79
C VAL A 41 -10.30 19.98 -17.03
N ASN A 42 -11.57 19.57 -16.89
CA ASN A 42 -12.44 19.09 -17.96
C ASN A 42 -11.94 17.81 -18.68
N LEU A 43 -11.09 17.02 -18.02
CA LEU A 43 -10.64 15.72 -18.51
C LEU A 43 -11.40 14.58 -17.83
N LYS A 44 -11.56 13.46 -18.55
CA LYS A 44 -12.15 12.24 -18.02
C LYS A 44 -11.06 11.26 -17.64
N MET A 45 -11.15 10.72 -16.43
CA MET A 45 -10.31 9.63 -15.95
C MET A 45 -11.20 8.66 -15.17
N PRO A 46 -11.06 7.33 -15.36
CA PRO A 46 -11.78 6.38 -14.51
C PRO A 46 -11.33 6.54 -13.06
N PRO A 47 -12.14 6.10 -12.08
CA PRO A 47 -11.79 6.18 -10.66
C PRO A 47 -10.35 5.76 -10.40
N THR A 48 -9.52 6.70 -9.94
CA THR A 48 -8.07 6.53 -9.77
C THR A 48 -7.63 7.37 -8.56
N THR A 49 -7.18 6.70 -7.51
CA THR A 49 -6.68 7.33 -6.29
C THR A 49 -5.33 6.76 -5.90
N VAL A 50 -4.43 7.60 -5.42
CA VAL A 50 -3.20 7.19 -4.71
C VAL A 50 -3.37 7.46 -3.22
N LEU A 51 -3.15 6.45 -2.38
CA LEU A 51 -2.98 6.64 -0.93
C LEU A 51 -1.49 6.68 -0.61
N VAL A 52 -1.09 7.67 0.18
CA VAL A 52 0.29 7.87 0.64
C VAL A 52 0.34 7.67 2.14
N PHE A 53 1.13 6.72 2.59
CA PHE A 53 1.14 6.30 3.99
C PHE A 53 2.51 5.77 4.44
N GLY A 54 2.75 5.77 5.75
CA GLY A 54 4.00 5.28 6.30
C GLY A 54 4.06 5.28 7.81
N ASN A 55 5.24 4.96 8.35
CA ASN A 55 5.54 5.10 9.77
C ASN A 55 6.77 5.99 9.95
N PRO A 56 6.62 7.24 10.43
CA PRO A 56 7.74 8.13 10.74
C PRO A 56 8.80 7.49 11.64
N LYS A 57 8.39 6.72 12.66
CA LYS A 57 9.31 6.04 13.58
C LYS A 57 10.24 5.05 12.88
N GLY A 58 9.77 4.41 11.82
CA GLY A 58 10.57 3.48 11.02
C GLY A 58 11.35 4.17 9.89
N GLY A 59 10.73 5.16 9.24
CA GLY A 59 11.30 5.80 8.05
C GLY A 59 12.30 6.92 8.34
N THR A 60 12.04 7.76 9.34
CA THR A 60 12.87 8.96 9.59
C THR A 60 14.34 8.63 9.88
N PRO A 61 14.68 7.64 10.72
CA PRO A 61 16.09 7.27 10.93
C PRO A 61 16.80 6.86 9.65
N LEU A 62 16.10 6.17 8.74
CA LEU A 62 16.67 5.78 7.44
C LEU A 62 16.85 6.97 6.52
N MET A 63 15.92 7.93 6.50
CA MET A 63 16.08 9.18 5.74
C MET A 63 17.22 10.05 6.29
N LEU A 64 17.47 10.04 7.60
CA LEU A 64 18.64 10.72 8.17
C LEU A 64 19.96 10.08 7.69
N ALA A 65 20.01 8.75 7.60
CA ALA A 65 21.19 8.03 7.10
C ALA A 65 21.32 8.10 5.56
N HIS A 66 20.19 8.14 4.84
CA HIS A 66 20.09 8.14 3.39
C HIS A 66 19.03 9.16 2.93
N PRO A 67 19.37 10.45 2.84
CA PRO A 67 18.41 11.53 2.55
C PRO A 67 17.56 11.34 1.30
N GLU A 68 18.16 10.76 0.24
CA GLU A 68 17.48 10.47 -1.03
C GLU A 68 16.27 9.53 -0.91
N LEU A 69 16.14 8.79 0.20
CA LEU A 69 14.95 7.99 0.48
C LEU A 69 13.68 8.83 0.59
N ALA A 70 13.79 10.13 0.90
CA ALA A 70 12.67 11.04 0.96
C ALA A 70 11.96 11.24 -0.39
N LEU A 71 12.59 10.87 -1.52
CA LEU A 71 11.93 10.87 -2.84
C LEU A 71 10.91 9.73 -3.01
N ASP A 72 11.06 8.64 -2.25
CA ASP A 72 10.18 7.46 -2.35
C ASP A 72 9.38 7.15 -1.10
N LEU A 73 9.73 7.78 0.02
CA LEU A 73 8.96 7.73 1.25
C LEU A 73 8.09 9.00 1.38
N PRO A 74 6.83 8.88 1.84
CA PRO A 74 6.17 7.66 2.32
C PRO A 74 5.78 6.70 1.19
N PHE A 75 5.43 5.46 1.54
CA PHE A 75 4.95 4.48 0.57
C PHE A 75 3.64 4.93 -0.09
N ARG A 76 3.42 4.43 -1.31
CA ARG A 76 2.27 4.77 -2.14
C ARG A 76 1.57 3.51 -2.61
N VAL A 77 0.24 3.51 -2.59
CA VAL A 77 -0.59 2.51 -3.27
C VAL A 77 -1.56 3.20 -4.21
N LEU A 78 -1.55 2.76 -5.48
CA LEU A 78 -2.48 3.16 -6.51
C LEU A 78 -3.69 2.22 -6.49
N ILE A 79 -4.89 2.80 -6.54
CA ILE A 79 -6.16 2.11 -6.68
C ILE A 79 -6.81 2.66 -7.93
N ARG A 80 -7.09 1.82 -8.92
CA ARG A 80 -7.67 2.25 -10.20
C ARG A 80 -8.72 1.27 -10.66
N GLN A 81 -9.86 1.79 -11.11
CA GLN A 81 -10.86 1.01 -11.84
C GLN A 81 -10.44 0.84 -13.31
N GLN A 82 -10.56 -0.38 -13.83
CA GLN A 82 -10.36 -0.70 -15.23
C GLN A 82 -11.65 -0.59 -16.04
N ALA A 83 -11.53 -0.64 -17.36
CA ALA A 83 -12.67 -0.51 -18.29
C ALA A 83 -13.73 -1.61 -18.10
N ASP A 84 -13.33 -2.79 -17.63
CA ASP A 84 -14.22 -3.91 -17.31
C ASP A 84 -14.85 -3.83 -15.91
N GLY A 85 -14.69 -2.70 -15.21
CA GLY A 85 -15.23 -2.46 -13.88
C GLY A 85 -14.39 -3.03 -12.74
N ARG A 86 -13.37 -3.86 -13.01
CA ARG A 86 -12.50 -4.43 -11.95
C ARG A 86 -11.59 -3.37 -11.35
N THR A 87 -11.23 -3.57 -10.08
CA THR A 87 -10.31 -2.68 -9.36
C THR A 87 -8.92 -3.28 -9.31
N LEU A 88 -7.94 -2.56 -9.86
CA LEU A 88 -6.53 -2.90 -9.81
C LEU A 88 -5.85 -2.07 -8.70
N VAL A 89 -5.07 -2.76 -7.87
CA VAL A 89 -4.22 -2.17 -6.84
C VAL A 89 -2.76 -2.36 -7.25
N SER A 90 -1.97 -1.30 -7.24
CA SER A 90 -0.56 -1.34 -7.65
C SER A 90 0.33 -0.56 -6.68
N TYR A 91 1.55 -1.04 -6.43
CA TYR A 91 2.50 -0.38 -5.53
C TYR A 91 3.95 -0.81 -5.81
N HIS A 92 4.91 -0.08 -5.24
CA HIS A 92 6.32 -0.47 -5.24
C HIS A 92 6.63 -1.23 -3.95
N PRO A 93 7.18 -2.45 -4.03
CA PRO A 93 7.59 -3.19 -2.83
C PRO A 93 8.75 -2.48 -2.15
N ALA A 94 8.90 -2.60 -0.83
CA ALA A 94 9.94 -1.91 -0.07
C ALA A 94 11.36 -2.26 -0.56
N GLU A 95 11.53 -3.45 -1.12
CA GLU A 95 12.76 -3.93 -1.77
C GLU A 95 13.27 -3.00 -2.88
N THR A 96 12.41 -2.20 -3.52
CA THR A 96 12.88 -1.23 -4.53
C THR A 96 13.74 -0.11 -3.93
N LEU A 97 13.75 0.04 -2.60
CA LEU A 97 14.60 0.99 -1.90
C LEU A 97 16.04 0.49 -1.70
N GLN A 98 16.33 -0.78 -2.00
CA GLN A 98 17.71 -1.30 -2.00
C GLN A 98 18.62 -0.52 -2.96
N ARG A 99 18.05 0.13 -3.97
CA ARG A 99 18.77 1.03 -4.89
C ARG A 99 19.44 2.22 -4.19
N TYR A 100 19.03 2.55 -2.97
CA TYR A 100 19.65 3.57 -2.12
C TYR A 100 20.76 3.02 -1.21
N GLY A 101 21.19 1.76 -1.42
CA GLY A 101 22.21 1.09 -0.61
C GLY A 101 21.68 0.50 0.69
N LEU A 102 20.37 0.35 0.85
CA LEU A 102 19.76 -0.27 2.04
C LEU A 102 19.99 -1.78 2.04
N ASP A 103 20.48 -2.30 3.16
CA ASP A 103 20.61 -3.74 3.39
C ASP A 103 19.26 -4.40 3.70
N ALA A 104 19.26 -5.74 3.76
CA ALA A 104 18.05 -6.50 4.07
C ALA A 104 17.48 -6.16 5.46
N ALA A 105 18.31 -5.83 6.44
CA ALA A 105 17.86 -5.50 7.79
C ALA A 105 17.07 -4.17 7.82
N ALA A 106 17.56 -3.15 7.12
CA ALA A 106 16.90 -1.85 6.99
C ALA A 106 15.58 -1.98 6.22
N ILE A 107 15.55 -2.78 5.15
CA ILE A 107 14.30 -3.11 4.46
C ILE A 107 13.32 -3.78 5.43
N GLN A 108 13.75 -4.77 6.21
CA GLN A 108 12.90 -5.45 7.19
C GLN A 108 12.40 -4.54 8.32
N ALA A 109 13.17 -3.52 8.72
CA ALA A 109 12.76 -2.53 9.70
C ALA A 109 11.56 -1.70 9.19
N LEU A 110 11.61 -1.24 7.92
CA LEU A 110 10.48 -0.58 7.26
C LEU A 110 9.22 -1.46 7.26
N LYS A 111 9.39 -2.78 7.11
CA LYS A 111 8.29 -3.74 7.11
C LYS A 111 7.61 -3.96 8.45
N LYS A 112 8.39 -3.92 9.52
CA LYS A 112 7.90 -4.22 10.88
C LYS A 112 7.24 -3.04 11.56
N ALA A 113 7.45 -1.83 11.04
CA ALA A 113 6.98 -0.58 11.62
C ALA A 113 5.44 -0.52 11.79
N GLY A 114 4.64 -1.32 11.07
CA GLY A 114 3.18 -1.39 11.21
C GLY A 114 2.61 -2.34 12.29
N LYS A 115 3.42 -2.84 13.25
CA LYS A 115 2.97 -3.91 14.19
C LYS A 115 2.55 -3.45 15.60
N ALA A 116 2.66 -2.17 15.95
CA ALA A 116 2.69 -1.75 17.35
C ALA A 116 1.32 -1.71 18.11
N ARG A 117 0.16 -1.84 17.45
CA ARG A 117 -1.17 -1.58 18.09
C ARG A 117 -2.12 -2.78 18.25
N ARG A 118 -1.59 -3.98 18.50
CA ARG A 118 -2.36 -5.25 18.46
C ARG A 118 -3.06 -5.71 19.77
N LYS A 119 -3.19 -4.88 20.81
CA LYS A 119 -3.64 -5.35 22.15
C LYS A 119 -5.14 -5.24 22.48
N LYS A 120 -5.98 -4.48 21.74
CA LYS A 120 -7.35 -4.18 22.23
C LYS A 120 -8.48 -5.08 21.70
N TYR A 121 -8.32 -5.82 20.59
CA TYR A 121 -9.37 -6.71 20.05
C TYR A 121 -8.78 -7.92 19.29
N PRO A 122 -8.90 -9.16 19.79
CA PRO A 122 -8.34 -10.34 19.10
C PRO A 122 -9.31 -10.86 18.01
N LEU A 123 -8.83 -10.93 16.76
CA LEU A 123 -9.51 -11.65 15.67
C LEU A 123 -8.74 -12.94 15.36
N LYS A 124 -9.45 -14.07 15.28
CA LYS A 124 -8.90 -15.40 14.93
C LYS A 124 -8.50 -15.44 13.44
N VAL A 125 -7.27 -15.87 13.15
CA VAL A 125 -6.68 -15.95 11.80
C VAL A 125 -6.30 -17.41 11.48
N LYS A 126 -6.64 -17.93 10.30
CA LYS A 126 -6.08 -19.19 9.73
C LYS A 126 -5.16 -18.83 8.55
N SER A 127 -3.95 -19.38 8.53
CA SER A 127 -2.85 -19.03 7.63
C SER A 127 -2.72 -19.96 6.42
N ARG A 128 -2.23 -19.40 5.29
CA ARG A 128 -1.32 -20.04 4.33
C ARG A 128 -0.62 -18.95 3.52
N SER A 129 0.71 -19.03 3.35
CA SER A 129 1.56 -17.97 2.76
C SER A 129 2.11 -18.33 1.38
N GLN A 130 2.32 -17.32 0.54
CA GLN A 130 3.51 -17.03 -0.32
C GLN A 130 3.20 -15.73 -1.11
N SER A 131 3.62 -14.53 -0.66
CA SER A 131 4.87 -13.77 -0.91
C SER A 131 4.80 -12.80 -2.12
N GLY A 132 4.50 -11.52 -1.83
CA GLY A 132 4.51 -10.34 -2.71
C GLY A 132 3.90 -9.13 -1.96
N ASP A 133 4.73 -8.26 -1.41
CA ASP A 133 4.48 -7.62 -0.09
C ASP A 133 4.22 -6.09 -0.12
N VAL A 134 3.04 -5.61 0.35
CA VAL A 134 2.78 -4.22 0.84
C VAL A 134 2.62 -4.19 2.39
N PHE A 135 3.25 -5.15 3.04
CA PHE A 135 2.91 -5.80 4.31
C PHE A 135 1.71 -6.75 4.15
N ALA A 136 1.79 -7.56 3.09
CA ALA A 136 0.96 -8.64 2.56
C ALA A 136 -0.51 -8.27 2.24
N LEU A 137 -0.72 -7.05 1.73
CA LEU A 137 -2.03 -6.38 1.62
C LEU A 137 -2.73 -6.29 2.99
N MET A 138 -1.92 -6.07 4.03
CA MET A 138 -2.27 -5.90 5.45
C MET A 138 -2.97 -7.08 6.16
N ARG A 139 -3.00 -8.27 5.52
CA ARG A 139 -3.18 -9.65 6.07
C ARG A 139 -4.59 -10.31 6.16
N SER A 140 -5.44 -10.17 5.10
CA SER A 140 -6.68 -10.95 4.73
C SER A 140 -7.97 -10.70 5.56
N ARG A 141 -9.20 -10.50 5.03
CA ARG A 141 -9.86 -10.95 3.79
C ARG A 141 -10.07 -9.82 2.75
N ILE A 142 -9.11 -9.66 1.84
CA ILE A 142 -9.38 -9.25 0.47
C ILE A 142 -9.09 -10.51 -0.33
N ASN A 143 -10.12 -11.14 -0.91
CA ASN A 143 -9.94 -12.33 -1.74
C ASN A 143 -9.13 -11.94 -2.98
N VAL A 144 -7.82 -12.03 -2.92
CA VAL A 144 -6.98 -11.80 -4.08
C VAL A 144 -7.08 -13.07 -4.94
N VAL A 145 -7.83 -13.00 -6.04
CA VAL A 145 -7.80 -14.04 -7.05
C VAL A 145 -6.57 -13.78 -7.92
N THR A 146 -5.45 -14.44 -7.59
CA THR A 146 -4.33 -14.57 -8.51
C THR A 146 -4.68 -15.63 -9.56
N ARG A 147 -5.01 -15.21 -10.78
CA ARG A 147 -4.80 -16.08 -11.95
C ARG A 147 -3.44 -15.71 -12.53
N SER A 148 -2.50 -16.64 -12.45
CA SER A 148 -1.26 -16.59 -13.21
C SER A 148 -1.63 -16.56 -14.70
N ILE A 149 -1.15 -15.56 -15.42
CA ILE A 149 -1.20 -15.54 -16.88
C ILE A 149 0.18 -16.04 -17.32
N THR A 150 0.21 -17.25 -17.86
CA THR A 150 1.35 -17.82 -18.59
C THR A 150 1.46 -17.17 -19.96
#